data_AF-A0A1W6K2R0-F1
#
_entry.id   AF-A0A1W6K2R0-F1
#
_cell.length_a   1.000
_cell.length_b   1.000
_cell.length_c   1.000
_cell.angle_alpha   90.00
_cell.angle_beta   90.00
_cell.angle_gamma   90.00
#
_symmetry.space_group_name_H-M   'P 1'
#
loop_
_entity.id
_entity.type
_entity.pdbx_description
1 polymer ?
#
loop_
_entity_poly.entity_id
_entity_poly.type
_entity_poly.pdbx_seq_one_letter_code
_entity_poly.pdbx_strand_id
1 'polypeptide(L)'
;MILATLGSDKSVTTIDAIMTEIFTGVKPNEIRIYREESDPRQNFSEKLKDTLKLLGIDSKIREIVIGDKISDWKDKMSNEEIDILDITPGRKYMAIVANNYSKAKEVRYAYLKEERKGYHVFGYVSPLEIKVYNIRDGKEVNYEPPSTLDGDEISFLNSEGLTSLYNLLSLHGKLNILVGDEDLNLDKPDIRDDYINNCLIRSGFKKYDEEKDVEKYEKQDSFFLADTNTYIKLGNRLGWLTKGKLLASKSVYNELLNKTKNTQKEGKTILFHLGMYSYTLLHRNPPISEFNKSGDIPLIEEAKKIKDNISEQLVLITADRQESYVAGSNKVKSIFLNTLKDGKGDIGELLFCLTYRSEYTDPHDNAKKELSIELNGEETVKILPYQLHEGKSKVVTKNKELNYAKVIEKLYEIVKNQ
;
A
#
# COMPACT_ATOMS: atom_id res chain seq x y z
N MET A 1 6.70 -20.07 -26.41
CA MET A 1 5.38 -19.91 -25.77
C MET A 1 4.92 -18.47 -25.90
N ILE A 2 3.65 -18.24 -26.25
CA ILE A 2 3.00 -16.93 -26.35
C ILE A 2 2.04 -16.77 -25.16
N LEU A 3 2.30 -15.77 -24.33
CA LEU A 3 1.34 -15.26 -23.35
C LEU A 3 0.59 -14.07 -23.99
N ALA A 4 -0.73 -14.11 -23.95
CA ALA A 4 -1.56 -12.99 -24.35
C ALA A 4 -2.30 -12.44 -23.13
N THR A 5 -2.54 -11.14 -23.13
CA THR A 5 -3.44 -10.50 -22.17
C THR A 5 -4.25 -9.40 -22.85
N LEU A 6 -5.37 -9.04 -22.21
CA LEU A 6 -6.18 -7.90 -22.62
C LEU A 6 -5.62 -6.59 -22.04
N GLY A 7 -5.73 -5.52 -22.80
CA GLY A 7 -5.37 -4.18 -22.36
C GLY A 7 -6.49 -3.53 -21.57
N SER A 8 -6.08 -2.80 -20.53
CA SER A 8 -6.96 -1.93 -19.75
C SER A 8 -6.53 -0.47 -19.89
N ASP A 9 -7.43 0.46 -19.61
CA ASP A 9 -7.08 1.88 -19.51
C ASP A 9 -6.04 2.14 -18.41
N LYS A 10 -6.04 1.32 -17.34
CA LYS A 10 -5.05 1.36 -16.26
C LYS A 10 -3.93 0.34 -16.48
N SER A 11 -2.66 0.77 -16.59
CA SER A 11 -1.52 -0.15 -16.80
C SER A 11 -1.42 -1.19 -15.70
N VAL A 12 -1.69 -0.79 -14.46
CA VAL A 12 -1.57 -1.65 -13.28
C VAL A 12 -2.31 -2.98 -13.49
N THR A 13 -3.54 -2.95 -14.03
CA THR A 13 -4.31 -4.17 -14.26
C THR A 13 -3.73 -5.05 -15.37
N THR A 14 -3.15 -4.48 -16.43
CA THR A 14 -2.47 -5.25 -17.49
C THR A 14 -1.15 -5.83 -17.00
N ILE A 15 -0.40 -5.07 -16.20
CA ILE A 15 0.85 -5.52 -15.57
C ILE A 15 0.53 -6.66 -14.61
N ASP A 16 -0.45 -6.51 -13.73
CA ASP A 16 -0.83 -7.51 -12.74
C ASP A 16 -1.30 -8.80 -13.40
N ALA A 17 -2.02 -8.73 -14.52
CA ALA A 17 -2.39 -9.90 -15.33
C ALA A 17 -1.13 -10.65 -15.82
N ILE A 18 -0.20 -9.93 -16.45
CA ILE A 18 1.06 -10.52 -16.94
C ILE A 18 1.88 -11.13 -15.79
N MET A 19 2.04 -10.38 -14.69
CA MET A 19 2.80 -10.81 -13.52
C MET A 19 2.15 -12.00 -12.81
N THR A 20 0.82 -12.02 -12.73
CA THR A 20 0.06 -13.17 -12.17
C THR A 20 0.39 -14.43 -12.95
N GLU A 21 0.29 -14.38 -14.28
CA GLU A 21 0.61 -15.53 -15.12
C GLU A 21 2.07 -15.97 -14.96
N ILE A 22 3.02 -15.04 -14.93
CA ILE A 22 4.43 -15.34 -14.66
C ILE A 22 4.62 -16.05 -13.32
N PHE A 23 3.90 -15.61 -12.28
CA PHE A 23 3.93 -16.22 -10.95
C PHE A 23 3.18 -17.55 -10.88
N THR A 24 2.46 -17.96 -11.92
CA THR A 24 1.98 -19.35 -12.11
C THR A 24 2.97 -20.24 -12.87
N GLY A 25 4.23 -19.81 -13.02
CA GLY A 25 5.31 -20.56 -13.68
C GLY A 25 5.45 -20.30 -15.19
N VAL A 26 4.67 -19.37 -15.75
CA VAL A 26 4.68 -19.05 -17.19
C VAL A 26 5.97 -18.31 -17.55
N LYS A 27 6.77 -18.88 -18.47
CA LYS A 27 7.99 -18.27 -19.02
C LYS A 27 7.83 -17.97 -20.52
N PRO A 28 7.18 -16.85 -20.90
CA PRO A 28 6.84 -16.58 -22.28
C PRO A 28 8.04 -16.12 -23.12
N ASN A 29 8.08 -16.51 -24.39
CA ASN A 29 9.03 -15.94 -25.37
C ASN A 29 8.45 -14.66 -26.01
N GLU A 30 7.12 -14.55 -26.03
CA GLU A 30 6.40 -13.40 -26.56
C GLU A 30 5.20 -13.08 -25.66
N ILE A 31 5.00 -11.81 -25.35
CA ILE A 31 3.83 -11.28 -24.66
C ILE A 31 3.06 -10.40 -25.64
N ARG A 32 1.81 -10.74 -25.90
CA ARG A 32 0.89 -9.94 -26.74
C ARG A 32 -0.14 -9.24 -25.88
N ILE A 33 -0.28 -7.93 -26.05
CA ILE A 33 -1.24 -7.11 -25.31
C ILE A 33 -2.24 -6.54 -26.31
N TYR A 34 -3.48 -7.01 -26.27
CA TYR A 34 -4.53 -6.59 -27.20
C TYR A 34 -5.36 -5.46 -26.59
N ARG A 35 -5.47 -4.31 -27.26
CA ARG A 35 -6.12 -3.10 -26.72
C ARG A 35 -7.12 -2.48 -27.71
N GLU A 36 -8.08 -1.71 -27.19
CA GLU A 36 -8.94 -0.85 -28.03
C GLU A 36 -8.12 0.28 -28.66
N GLU A 37 -7.27 0.90 -27.85
CA GLU A 37 -6.52 2.11 -28.20
C GLU A 37 -5.02 1.91 -27.88
N SER A 38 -4.17 2.66 -28.58
CA SER A 38 -2.73 2.69 -28.30
C SER A 38 -2.47 3.15 -26.88
N ASP A 39 -1.54 2.51 -26.19
CA ASP A 39 -1.08 2.99 -24.89
C ASP A 39 -0.45 4.38 -25.05
N PRO A 40 -0.96 5.43 -24.39
CA PRO A 40 -0.41 6.78 -24.52
C PRO A 40 0.97 6.91 -23.85
N ARG A 41 1.44 5.90 -23.10
CA ARG A 41 2.68 5.96 -22.33
C ARG A 41 3.90 5.63 -23.19
N GLN A 42 4.90 6.51 -23.11
CA GLN A 42 6.21 6.24 -23.67
C GLN A 42 6.89 5.07 -22.94
N ASN A 43 7.46 4.14 -23.71
CA ASN A 43 8.37 3.08 -23.27
C ASN A 43 7.76 2.03 -22.31
N PHE A 44 6.43 1.85 -22.28
CA PHE A 44 5.77 0.81 -21.47
C PHE A 44 6.39 -0.57 -21.72
N SER A 45 6.45 -0.97 -23.00
CA SER A 45 7.00 -2.25 -23.42
C SER A 45 8.49 -2.43 -23.02
N GLU A 46 9.31 -1.39 -23.11
CA GLU A 46 10.73 -1.46 -22.75
C GLU A 46 10.92 -1.64 -21.24
N LYS A 47 10.21 -0.84 -20.42
CA LYS A 47 10.28 -0.93 -18.97
C LYS A 47 9.76 -2.27 -18.44
N LEU A 48 8.68 -2.78 -19.02
CA LEU A 48 8.17 -4.11 -18.68
C LEU A 48 9.22 -5.17 -19.05
N LYS A 49 9.84 -5.08 -20.23
CA LYS A 49 10.92 -6.00 -20.63
C LYS A 49 12.06 -6.01 -19.61
N ASP A 50 12.52 -4.84 -19.16
CA ASP A 50 13.59 -4.75 -18.18
C ASP A 50 13.21 -5.34 -16.82
N THR A 51 11.94 -5.21 -16.44
CA THR A 51 11.41 -5.86 -15.23
C THR A 51 11.40 -7.39 -15.37
N LEU A 52 10.96 -7.91 -16.52
CA LEU A 52 10.89 -9.36 -16.78
C LEU A 52 12.27 -10.02 -16.80
N LYS A 53 13.31 -9.31 -17.24
CA LYS A 53 14.70 -9.79 -17.16
C LYS A 53 15.12 -10.10 -15.72
N LEU A 54 14.64 -9.35 -14.73
CA LEU A 54 14.90 -9.63 -13.31
C LEU A 54 14.27 -10.95 -12.85
N LEU A 55 13.32 -11.51 -13.60
CA LEU A 55 12.71 -12.83 -13.37
C LEU A 55 13.26 -13.91 -14.31
N GLY A 56 14.34 -13.61 -15.05
CA GLY A 56 14.92 -14.52 -16.04
C GLY A 56 14.07 -14.73 -17.29
N ILE A 57 13.23 -13.76 -17.63
CA ILE A 57 12.32 -13.82 -18.78
C ILE A 57 12.74 -12.78 -19.82
N ASP A 58 13.25 -13.24 -20.96
CA ASP A 58 13.53 -12.40 -22.14
C ASP A 58 12.40 -12.53 -23.16
N SER A 59 11.26 -11.91 -22.88
CA SER A 59 10.12 -11.89 -23.80
C SER A 59 10.20 -10.73 -24.80
N LYS A 60 9.73 -10.98 -26.02
CA LYS A 60 9.32 -9.93 -26.94
C LYS A 60 7.94 -9.42 -26.53
N ILE A 61 7.79 -8.12 -26.28
CA ILE A 61 6.48 -7.51 -25.97
C ILE A 61 5.92 -6.87 -27.23
N ARG A 62 4.65 -7.17 -27.55
CA ARG A 62 3.92 -6.58 -28.68
C ARG A 62 2.58 -6.06 -28.21
N GLU A 63 2.36 -4.77 -28.44
CA GLU A 63 1.05 -4.15 -28.29
C GLU A 63 0.29 -4.20 -29.62
N ILE A 64 -0.96 -4.64 -29.58
CA ILE A 64 -1.80 -4.86 -30.75
C ILE A 64 -3.10 -4.07 -30.54
N VAL A 65 -3.22 -2.97 -31.28
CA VAL A 65 -4.43 -2.13 -31.27
C VAL A 65 -5.46 -2.73 -32.23
N ILE A 66 -6.67 -3.00 -31.72
CA ILE A 66 -7.76 -3.63 -32.48
C ILE A 66 -8.85 -2.60 -32.82
N GLY A 67 -9.15 -1.67 -31.91
CA GLY A 67 -10.32 -0.79 -31.98
C GLY A 67 -11.42 -1.18 -30.99
N ASP A 68 -12.54 -0.45 -31.01
CA ASP A 68 -13.66 -0.58 -30.08
C ASP A 68 -14.81 -1.46 -30.60
N LYS A 69 -14.76 -1.89 -31.87
CA LYS A 69 -15.82 -2.68 -32.48
C LYS A 69 -15.67 -4.17 -32.16
N ILE A 70 -16.75 -4.77 -31.69
CA ILE A 70 -16.84 -6.21 -31.41
C ILE A 70 -16.50 -7.06 -32.65
N SER A 71 -16.85 -6.61 -33.86
CA SER A 71 -16.49 -7.28 -35.12
C SER A 71 -14.98 -7.41 -35.30
N ASP A 72 -14.26 -6.33 -35.03
CA ASP A 72 -12.82 -6.25 -35.26
C ASP A 72 -12.09 -7.15 -34.25
N TRP A 73 -12.57 -7.18 -33.01
CA TRP A 73 -12.13 -8.13 -32.00
C TRP A 73 -12.39 -9.58 -32.39
N LYS A 74 -13.59 -9.91 -32.90
CA LYS A 74 -13.91 -11.27 -33.34
C LYS A 74 -12.98 -11.70 -34.47
N ASP A 75 -12.83 -10.87 -35.49
CA ASP A 75 -12.03 -11.17 -36.67
C ASP A 75 -10.55 -11.30 -36.32
N LYS A 76 -10.05 -10.43 -35.43
CA LYS A 76 -8.68 -10.51 -34.93
C LYS A 76 -8.46 -11.78 -34.12
N MET A 77 -9.25 -12.01 -33.07
CA MET A 77 -9.07 -13.15 -32.15
C MET A 77 -9.20 -14.50 -32.84
N SER A 78 -10.08 -14.62 -33.84
CA SER A 78 -10.28 -15.87 -34.62
C SER A 78 -9.01 -16.37 -35.33
N ASN A 79 -8.06 -15.47 -35.58
CA ASN A 79 -6.81 -15.76 -36.27
C ASN A 79 -5.59 -15.86 -35.34
N GLU A 80 -5.76 -15.64 -34.03
CA GLU A 80 -4.65 -15.66 -33.08
C GLU A 80 -4.45 -17.05 -32.49
N GLU A 81 -3.27 -17.62 -32.73
CA GLU A 81 -2.76 -18.80 -32.04
C GLU A 81 -1.95 -18.37 -30.82
N ILE A 82 -2.41 -18.79 -29.64
CA ILE A 82 -1.91 -18.34 -28.33
C ILE A 82 -1.75 -19.58 -27.45
N ASP A 83 -0.71 -19.62 -26.61
CA ASP A 83 -0.61 -20.72 -25.63
C ASP A 83 -1.50 -20.42 -24.43
N ILE A 84 -1.34 -19.24 -23.80
CA ILE A 84 -2.12 -18.81 -22.64
C ILE A 84 -2.70 -17.42 -22.91
N LEU A 85 -4.00 -17.24 -22.72
CA LEU A 85 -4.69 -15.95 -22.82
C LEU A 85 -5.30 -15.57 -21.47
N ASP A 86 -4.77 -14.54 -20.82
CA ASP A 86 -5.38 -13.93 -19.62
C ASP A 86 -6.44 -12.89 -20.02
N ILE A 87 -7.69 -13.14 -19.63
CA ILE A 87 -8.84 -12.28 -19.93
C ILE A 87 -9.22 -11.33 -18.78
N THR A 88 -8.55 -11.40 -17.64
CA THR A 88 -8.86 -10.65 -16.41
C THR A 88 -8.95 -9.13 -16.60
N PRO A 89 -7.97 -8.44 -17.22
CA PRO A 89 -7.98 -6.98 -17.30
C PRO A 89 -8.95 -6.42 -18.35
N GLY A 90 -9.52 -7.27 -19.22
CA GLY A 90 -10.31 -6.83 -20.34
C GLY A 90 -11.71 -6.36 -19.96
N ARG A 91 -12.29 -5.48 -20.78
CA ARG A 91 -13.74 -5.21 -20.71
C ARG A 91 -14.49 -6.52 -20.96
N LYS A 92 -15.68 -6.64 -20.37
CA LYS A 92 -16.52 -7.86 -20.45
C LYS A 92 -16.67 -8.39 -21.87
N TYR A 93 -16.90 -7.51 -22.84
CA TYR A 93 -17.07 -7.94 -24.23
C TYR A 93 -15.76 -8.47 -24.84
N MET A 94 -14.60 -7.88 -24.51
CA MET A 94 -13.29 -8.36 -24.98
C MET A 94 -13.02 -9.75 -24.43
N ALA A 95 -13.26 -9.95 -23.13
CA ALA A 95 -13.10 -11.24 -22.47
C ALA A 95 -13.99 -12.32 -23.10
N ILE A 96 -15.27 -12.01 -23.36
CA ILE A 96 -16.22 -12.92 -24.02
C ILE A 96 -15.75 -13.26 -25.44
N VAL A 97 -15.36 -12.26 -26.24
CA VAL A 97 -14.91 -12.47 -27.62
C VAL A 97 -13.60 -13.26 -27.65
N ALA A 98 -12.62 -12.88 -26.84
CA ALA A 98 -11.32 -13.53 -26.80
C ALA A 98 -11.45 -14.99 -26.31
N ASN A 99 -12.29 -15.27 -25.32
CA ASN A 99 -12.59 -16.64 -24.89
C ASN A 99 -13.22 -17.49 -26.00
N ASN A 100 -14.23 -16.94 -26.69
CA ASN A 100 -15.03 -17.71 -27.65
C ASN A 100 -14.32 -17.93 -28.99
N TYR A 101 -13.51 -16.97 -29.43
CA TYR A 101 -12.95 -16.96 -30.79
C TYR A 101 -11.45 -17.22 -30.85
N SER A 102 -10.68 -16.97 -29.78
CA SER A 102 -9.25 -17.29 -29.82
C SER A 102 -9.01 -18.79 -29.93
N LYS A 103 -7.90 -19.15 -30.60
CA LYS A 103 -7.37 -20.53 -30.60
C LYS A 103 -6.40 -20.75 -29.44
N ALA A 104 -6.60 -20.06 -28.32
CA ALA A 104 -5.76 -20.18 -27.14
C ALA A 104 -5.87 -21.58 -26.53
N LYS A 105 -4.75 -22.24 -26.23
CA LYS A 105 -4.76 -23.56 -25.56
C LYS A 105 -5.38 -23.46 -24.17
N GLU A 106 -5.04 -22.41 -23.44
CA GLU A 106 -5.65 -22.06 -22.15
C GLU A 106 -6.19 -20.64 -22.20
N VAL A 107 -7.35 -20.44 -21.57
CA VAL A 107 -7.90 -19.11 -21.32
C VAL A 107 -8.03 -18.98 -19.82
N ARG A 108 -7.31 -18.04 -19.23
CA ARG A 108 -7.16 -17.91 -17.78
C ARG A 108 -7.83 -16.65 -17.25
N TYR A 109 -8.34 -16.76 -16.03
CA TYR A 109 -8.99 -15.67 -15.31
C TYR A 109 -8.54 -15.69 -13.85
N ALA A 110 -7.95 -14.58 -13.40
CA ALA A 110 -7.54 -14.36 -12.03
C ALA A 110 -8.72 -13.79 -11.23
N TYR A 111 -9.34 -14.64 -10.41
CA TYR A 111 -10.48 -14.30 -9.58
C TYR A 111 -10.01 -13.72 -8.24
N LEU A 112 -10.45 -12.49 -7.96
CA LEU A 112 -10.33 -11.84 -6.67
C LEU A 112 -11.73 -11.46 -6.15
N LYS A 113 -12.10 -11.98 -4.97
CA LYS A 113 -13.43 -11.74 -4.39
C LYS A 113 -13.73 -10.25 -4.14
N GLU A 114 -12.70 -9.49 -3.76
CA GLU A 114 -12.80 -8.05 -3.50
C GLU A 114 -12.01 -7.25 -4.54
N GLU A 115 -12.52 -7.20 -5.78
CA GLU A 115 -11.85 -6.60 -6.96
C GLU A 115 -11.31 -5.18 -6.72
N ARG A 116 -11.95 -4.39 -5.85
CA ARG A 116 -11.51 -3.02 -5.52
C ARG A 116 -10.09 -2.96 -4.96
N LYS A 117 -9.58 -4.05 -4.38
CA LYS A 117 -8.20 -4.15 -3.88
C LYS A 117 -7.15 -4.35 -4.99
N GLY A 118 -7.55 -4.72 -6.20
CA GLY A 118 -6.63 -5.05 -7.29
C GLY A 118 -6.09 -3.85 -8.09
N TYR A 119 -6.31 -2.61 -7.63
CA TYR A 119 -5.82 -1.40 -8.32
C TYR A 119 -4.54 -0.83 -7.68
N HIS A 120 -3.62 -1.70 -7.30
CA HIS A 120 -2.33 -1.40 -6.65
C HIS A 120 -1.22 -2.18 -7.34
N VAL A 121 0.06 -1.88 -7.06
CA VAL A 121 1.17 -2.63 -7.66
C VAL A 121 1.05 -4.14 -7.41
N PHE A 122 1.48 -4.95 -8.38
CA PHE A 122 1.51 -6.41 -8.26
C PHE A 122 2.10 -6.89 -6.93
N GLY A 123 1.39 -7.80 -6.28
CA GLY A 123 1.72 -8.33 -4.96
C GLY A 123 1.04 -7.60 -3.80
N TYR A 124 0.46 -6.40 -4.00
CA TYR A 124 -0.24 -5.69 -2.92
C TYR A 124 -1.40 -6.50 -2.35
N VAL A 125 -2.20 -7.11 -3.23
CA VAL A 125 -3.09 -8.20 -2.85
C VAL A 125 -2.26 -9.47 -2.78
N SER A 126 -2.36 -10.21 -1.68
CA SER A 126 -1.64 -11.47 -1.56
C SER A 126 -2.03 -12.39 -2.72
N PRO A 127 -1.06 -12.94 -3.49
CA PRO A 127 -1.39 -13.88 -4.55
C PRO A 127 -2.11 -15.13 -4.01
N LEU A 128 -1.95 -15.47 -2.72
CA LEU A 128 -2.70 -16.53 -2.04
C LEU A 128 -4.21 -16.22 -1.89
N GLU A 129 -4.63 -14.96 -2.03
CA GLU A 129 -6.05 -14.55 -2.07
C GLU A 129 -6.64 -14.58 -3.49
N ILE A 130 -5.79 -14.69 -4.51
CA ILE A 130 -6.18 -14.68 -5.92
C ILE A 130 -6.22 -16.13 -6.41
N LYS A 131 -7.31 -16.51 -7.08
CA LYS A 131 -7.41 -17.85 -7.69
C LYS A 131 -7.35 -17.74 -9.20
N VAL A 132 -6.38 -18.41 -9.81
CA VAL A 132 -6.25 -18.43 -11.27
C VAL A 132 -6.97 -19.66 -11.80
N TYR A 133 -7.95 -19.46 -12.68
CA TYR A 133 -8.70 -20.55 -13.30
C TYR A 133 -8.42 -20.61 -14.79
N ASN A 134 -8.12 -21.80 -15.32
CA ASN A 134 -8.33 -22.06 -16.73
C ASN A 134 -9.82 -22.26 -16.98
N ILE A 135 -10.48 -21.28 -17.59
CA ILE A 135 -11.93 -21.29 -17.77
C ILE A 135 -12.39 -22.26 -18.87
N ARG A 136 -11.48 -22.79 -19.69
CA ARG A 136 -11.83 -23.80 -20.70
C ARG A 136 -12.12 -25.16 -20.10
N ASP A 137 -11.36 -25.57 -19.07
CA ASP A 137 -11.51 -26.87 -18.42
C ASP A 137 -11.95 -26.79 -16.95
N GLY A 138 -12.05 -25.57 -16.40
CA GLY A 138 -12.50 -25.29 -15.05
C GLY A 138 -11.48 -25.58 -13.95
N LYS A 139 -10.21 -25.84 -14.30
CA LYS A 139 -9.18 -26.18 -13.32
C LYS A 139 -8.51 -24.94 -12.75
N GLU A 140 -8.16 -25.03 -11.46
CA GLU A 140 -7.33 -24.04 -10.78
C GLU A 140 -5.87 -24.23 -11.20
N VAL A 141 -5.17 -23.13 -11.46
CA VAL A 141 -3.75 -23.07 -11.78
C VAL A 141 -3.02 -22.62 -10.52
N ASN A 142 -2.08 -23.44 -10.06
CA ASN A 142 -1.31 -23.13 -8.86
C ASN A 142 -0.22 -22.08 -9.14
N TYR A 143 0.13 -21.33 -8.10
CA TYR A 143 1.30 -20.46 -8.13
C TYR A 143 2.58 -21.29 -8.09
N GLU A 144 3.53 -20.90 -8.94
CA GLU A 144 4.91 -21.38 -9.00
C GLU A 144 5.80 -20.14 -9.21
N PRO A 145 6.05 -19.37 -8.14
CA PRO A 145 6.72 -18.07 -8.24
C PRO A 145 8.15 -18.24 -8.78
N PRO A 146 8.59 -17.43 -9.77
CA PRO A 146 9.94 -17.53 -10.31
C PRO A 146 10.97 -16.94 -9.33
N SER A 147 12.13 -17.58 -9.22
CA SER A 147 13.31 -16.93 -8.64
C SER A 147 13.69 -15.68 -9.43
N THR A 148 14.26 -14.70 -8.75
CA THR A 148 14.84 -13.52 -9.39
C THR A 148 16.28 -13.79 -9.85
N LEU A 149 16.73 -13.02 -10.84
CA LEU A 149 18.13 -12.95 -11.26
C LEU A 149 18.88 -11.80 -10.57
N ASP A 150 20.21 -11.81 -10.70
CA ASP A 150 21.08 -10.75 -10.22
C ASP A 150 20.58 -9.36 -10.66
N GLY A 151 20.36 -8.49 -9.67
CA GLY A 151 20.02 -7.08 -9.82
C GLY A 151 20.51 -6.32 -8.58
N ASP A 152 20.36 -4.99 -8.58
CA ASP A 152 20.79 -4.20 -7.41
C ASP A 152 20.11 -4.72 -6.14
N GLU A 153 20.92 -4.99 -5.11
CA GLU A 153 20.44 -5.46 -3.80
C GLU A 153 19.63 -4.39 -3.06
N ILE A 154 19.72 -3.13 -3.50
CA ILE A 154 19.08 -1.98 -2.87
C ILE A 154 17.88 -1.53 -3.70
N SER A 155 16.74 -1.37 -3.03
CA SER A 155 15.50 -0.80 -3.57
C SER A 155 14.87 0.20 -2.60
N PHE A 156 14.00 1.08 -3.08
CA PHE A 156 13.28 2.07 -2.28
C PHE A 156 11.76 1.89 -2.40
N LEU A 157 11.13 1.35 -1.36
CA LEU A 157 9.72 0.99 -1.35
C LEU A 157 8.93 1.85 -0.36
N ASN A 158 7.71 2.24 -0.74
CA ASN A 158 6.73 2.82 0.19
C ASN A 158 5.94 1.71 0.91
N SER A 159 4.98 2.08 1.76
CA SER A 159 4.13 1.09 2.47
C SER A 159 3.46 0.09 1.53
N GLU A 160 2.87 0.54 0.42
CA GLU A 160 2.26 -0.35 -0.59
C GLU A 160 3.29 -1.35 -1.18
N GLY A 161 4.51 -0.89 -1.46
CA GLY A 161 5.59 -1.73 -1.97
C GLY A 161 6.10 -2.72 -0.93
N LEU A 162 6.13 -2.34 0.35
CA LEU A 162 6.48 -3.23 1.46
C LEU A 162 5.40 -4.31 1.68
N THR A 163 4.13 -3.96 1.57
CA THR A 163 3.02 -4.95 1.55
C THR A 163 3.21 -5.94 0.41
N SER A 164 3.52 -5.43 -0.78
CA SER A 164 3.75 -6.26 -1.96
C SER A 164 4.93 -7.20 -1.77
N LEU A 165 6.04 -6.70 -1.23
CA LEU A 165 7.23 -7.50 -0.93
C LEU A 165 6.92 -8.63 0.06
N TYR A 166 6.24 -8.30 1.16
CA TYR A 166 5.83 -9.29 2.16
C TYR A 166 4.98 -10.40 1.54
N ASN A 167 3.98 -10.03 0.75
CA ASN A 167 3.09 -11.00 0.10
C ASN A 167 3.82 -11.88 -0.94
N LEU A 168 4.69 -11.31 -1.77
CA LEU A 168 5.45 -12.10 -2.75
C LEU A 168 6.43 -13.06 -2.08
N LEU A 169 7.10 -12.65 -1.01
CA LEU A 169 7.96 -13.53 -0.23
C LEU A 169 7.18 -14.67 0.44
N SER A 170 5.93 -14.43 0.86
CA SER A 170 5.08 -15.43 1.52
C SER A 170 4.73 -16.62 0.62
N LEU A 171 4.87 -16.49 -0.69
CA LEU A 171 4.71 -17.60 -1.63
C LEU A 171 5.79 -18.67 -1.50
N HIS A 172 6.94 -18.34 -0.90
CA HIS A 172 8.09 -19.24 -0.77
C HIS A 172 8.17 -19.94 0.59
N GLY A 173 7.27 -19.63 1.53
CA GLY A 173 7.24 -20.27 2.84
C GLY A 173 6.81 -19.35 3.96
N LYS A 174 7.17 -19.73 5.18
CA LYS A 174 6.78 -19.00 6.39
C LYS A 174 7.66 -17.78 6.56
N LEU A 175 7.03 -16.62 6.71
CA LEU A 175 7.70 -15.36 7.02
C LEU A 175 7.65 -15.05 8.52
N ASN A 176 8.77 -14.55 9.05
CA ASN A 176 8.84 -13.92 10.36
C ASN A 176 9.32 -12.47 10.19
N ILE A 177 8.84 -11.57 11.05
CA ILE A 177 9.28 -10.17 11.07
C ILE A 177 10.16 -10.00 12.28
N LEU A 178 11.45 -9.82 12.07
CA LEU A 178 12.39 -9.61 13.16
C LEU A 178 12.58 -8.13 13.43
N VAL A 179 12.58 -7.77 14.71
CA VAL A 179 12.92 -6.43 15.16
C VAL A 179 14.02 -6.52 16.20
N GLY A 180 15.27 -6.42 15.75
CA GLY A 180 16.43 -6.94 16.49
C GLY A 180 16.42 -8.46 16.47
N ASP A 181 16.66 -9.09 17.62
CA ASP A 181 16.63 -10.55 17.77
C ASP A 181 15.23 -11.12 18.10
N GLU A 182 14.19 -10.28 18.09
CA GLU A 182 12.83 -10.65 18.51
C GLU A 182 11.90 -10.83 17.29
N ASP A 183 11.24 -11.99 17.21
CA ASP A 183 10.16 -12.25 16.25
C ASP A 183 8.87 -11.55 16.70
N LEU A 184 8.36 -10.67 15.84
CA LEU A 184 7.10 -9.96 16.06
C LEU A 184 5.92 -10.88 15.74
N ASN A 185 5.42 -11.56 16.77
CA ASN A 185 4.20 -12.35 16.66
C ASN A 185 2.96 -11.45 16.49
N LEU A 186 2.39 -11.40 15.29
CA LEU A 186 1.18 -10.60 15.00
C LEU A 186 -0.10 -11.16 15.64
N ASP A 187 -0.16 -12.44 15.97
CA ASP A 187 -1.31 -13.06 16.65
C ASP A 187 -1.33 -12.74 18.15
N LYS A 188 -0.16 -12.52 18.74
CA LYS A 188 0.03 -12.14 20.15
C LYS A 188 1.15 -11.12 20.29
N PRO A 189 0.95 -9.88 19.81
CA PRO A 189 2.00 -8.88 19.85
C PRO A 189 2.33 -8.52 21.30
N ASP A 190 3.62 -8.57 21.65
CA ASP A 190 4.07 -8.08 22.95
C ASP A 190 3.86 -6.56 23.03
N ILE A 191 2.99 -6.14 23.94
CA ILE A 191 2.52 -4.75 24.08
C ILE A 191 3.46 -3.95 24.98
N ARG A 192 4.51 -4.56 25.55
CA ARG A 192 5.41 -3.90 26.50
C ARG A 192 6.31 -2.83 25.84
N ASP A 193 6.54 -2.93 24.53
CA ASP A 193 7.25 -1.89 23.78
C ASP A 193 6.26 -0.84 23.24
N ASP A 194 6.33 0.38 23.81
CA ASP A 194 5.47 1.50 23.45
C ASP A 194 5.55 1.88 21.96
N TYR A 195 6.71 1.71 21.32
CA TYR A 195 6.92 2.04 19.91
C TYR A 195 6.30 0.98 19.00
N ILE A 196 6.55 -0.31 19.28
CA ILE A 196 5.89 -1.41 18.55
C ILE A 196 4.38 -1.28 18.71
N ASN A 197 3.88 -1.00 19.91
CA ASN A 197 2.47 -0.79 20.14
C ASN A 197 1.93 0.40 19.33
N ASN A 198 2.67 1.50 19.22
CA ASN A 198 2.30 2.61 18.34
C ASN A 198 2.21 2.18 16.88
N CYS A 199 3.21 1.44 16.37
CA CYS A 199 3.21 0.94 14.99
C CYS A 199 2.06 -0.05 14.72
N LEU A 200 1.69 -0.90 15.68
CA LEU A 200 0.53 -1.80 15.58
C LEU A 200 -0.80 -1.03 15.54
N ILE A 201 -0.93 0.03 16.36
CA ILE A 201 -2.09 0.91 16.32
C ILE A 201 -2.13 1.65 14.98
N ARG A 202 -0.99 2.17 14.52
CA ARG A 202 -0.87 2.96 13.28
C ARG A 202 -1.20 2.16 12.03
N SER A 203 -0.69 0.94 11.94
CA SER A 203 -1.00 0.00 10.84
C SER A 203 -2.40 -0.60 10.92
N GLY A 204 -3.04 -0.57 12.09
CA GLY A 204 -4.41 -1.09 12.28
C GLY A 204 -4.48 -2.57 12.62
N PHE A 205 -3.37 -3.20 12.99
CA PHE A 205 -3.41 -4.49 13.70
C PHE A 205 -4.06 -4.34 15.08
N LYS A 206 -3.97 -3.14 15.67
CA LYS A 206 -4.83 -2.68 16.77
C LYS A 206 -5.65 -1.48 16.32
N LYS A 207 -6.95 -1.52 16.58
CA LYS A 207 -7.89 -0.45 16.21
C LYS A 207 -8.63 0.04 17.43
N TYR A 208 -8.96 1.33 17.45
CA TYR A 208 -9.88 1.83 18.48
C TYR A 208 -11.30 1.41 18.12
N ASP A 209 -12.07 0.90 19.09
CA ASP A 209 -13.48 0.56 18.91
C ASP A 209 -14.28 1.80 18.49
N GLU A 210 -13.84 2.98 18.90
CA GLU A 210 -14.44 4.27 18.57
C GLU A 210 -14.17 4.73 17.12
N GLU A 211 -13.34 4.03 16.33
CA GLU A 211 -13.22 4.29 14.89
C GLU A 211 -14.56 4.12 14.15
N LYS A 212 -15.45 3.25 14.64
CA LYS A 212 -16.82 3.09 14.10
C LYS A 212 -17.67 4.35 14.27
N ASP A 213 -17.39 5.16 15.28
CA ASP A 213 -18.09 6.42 15.51
C ASP A 213 -17.61 7.48 14.52
N VAL A 214 -16.33 7.46 14.14
CA VAL A 214 -15.80 8.29 13.04
C VAL A 214 -16.56 7.99 11.75
N GLU A 215 -16.68 6.71 11.38
CA GLU A 215 -17.43 6.28 10.19
C GLU A 215 -18.92 6.65 10.26
N LYS A 216 -19.52 6.58 11.46
CA LYS A 216 -20.92 6.98 11.67
C LYS A 216 -21.12 8.48 11.42
N TYR A 217 -20.23 9.33 11.94
CA TYR A 217 -20.29 10.77 11.72
C TYR A 217 -19.95 11.15 10.27
N GLU A 218 -19.08 10.40 9.60
CA GLU A 218 -18.76 10.60 8.19
C GLU A 218 -20.00 10.44 7.31
N LYS A 219 -20.80 9.39 7.56
CA LYS A 219 -22.11 9.16 6.91
C LYS A 219 -23.17 10.23 7.20
N GLN A 220 -22.96 11.04 8.24
CA GLN A 220 -23.81 12.19 8.58
C GLN A 220 -23.28 13.50 7.99
N ASP A 221 -22.34 13.42 7.05
CA ASP A 221 -21.72 14.58 6.39
C ASP A 221 -21.00 15.53 7.36
N SER A 222 -20.35 14.96 8.39
CA SER A 222 -19.55 15.74 9.34
C SER A 222 -18.14 16.04 8.81
N PHE A 223 -17.61 17.20 9.18
CA PHE A 223 -16.19 17.51 9.10
C PHE A 223 -15.45 17.08 10.37
N PHE A 224 -14.16 16.81 10.24
CA PHE A 224 -13.33 16.32 11.32
C PHE A 224 -12.12 17.22 11.59
N LEU A 225 -11.74 17.32 12.86
CA LEU A 225 -10.40 17.73 13.28
C LEU A 225 -9.78 16.57 14.07
N ALA A 226 -8.46 16.50 14.12
CA ALA A 226 -7.74 15.49 14.90
C ALA A 226 -6.61 16.16 15.66
N ASP A 227 -6.37 15.74 16.90
CA ASP A 227 -5.22 16.18 17.70
C ASP A 227 -3.89 15.60 17.19
N THR A 228 -2.78 16.10 17.72
CA THR A 228 -1.43 15.64 17.37
C THR A 228 -1.25 14.14 17.61
N ASN A 229 -1.73 13.63 18.75
CA ASN A 229 -1.61 12.21 19.09
C ASN A 229 -2.39 11.30 18.14
N THR A 230 -3.51 11.76 17.60
CA THR A 230 -4.28 11.00 16.63
C THR A 230 -3.53 10.89 15.29
N TYR A 231 -2.84 11.94 14.82
CA TYR A 231 -1.96 11.82 13.63
C TYR A 231 -0.82 10.83 13.85
N ILE A 232 -0.25 10.81 15.05
CA ILE A 232 0.82 9.87 15.40
C ILE A 232 0.27 8.43 15.41
N LYS A 233 -0.82 8.21 16.17
CA LYS A 233 -1.38 6.89 16.45
C LYS A 233 -2.12 6.27 15.27
N LEU A 234 -2.89 7.03 14.50
CA LEU A 234 -3.69 6.51 13.39
C LEU A 234 -3.02 6.71 12.03
N GLY A 235 -2.10 7.67 11.90
CA GLY A 235 -1.38 7.92 10.66
C GLY A 235 -2.29 8.19 9.45
N ASN A 236 -1.91 7.65 8.30
CA ASN A 236 -2.64 7.84 7.04
C ASN A 236 -4.05 7.23 7.07
N ARG A 237 -4.35 6.28 7.98
CA ARG A 237 -5.70 5.70 8.14
C ARG A 237 -6.75 6.75 8.49
N LEU A 238 -6.35 7.88 9.07
CA LEU A 238 -7.25 9.02 9.28
C LEU A 238 -7.96 9.49 8.01
N GLY A 239 -7.24 9.54 6.88
CA GLY A 239 -7.84 9.94 5.60
C GLY A 239 -8.92 8.97 5.14
N TRP A 240 -8.70 7.67 5.37
CA TRP A 240 -9.65 6.60 5.01
C TRP A 240 -10.89 6.60 5.90
N LEU A 241 -10.71 6.81 7.20
CA LEU A 241 -11.79 6.88 8.20
C LEU A 241 -12.70 8.10 7.98
N THR A 242 -12.10 9.23 7.62
CA THR A 242 -12.81 10.51 7.43
C THR A 242 -13.25 10.77 5.99
N LYS A 243 -12.90 9.88 5.05
CA LYS A 243 -13.19 10.02 3.59
C LYS A 243 -12.78 11.38 3.02
N GLY A 244 -11.65 11.91 3.48
CA GLY A 244 -11.12 13.21 3.03
C GLY A 244 -11.81 14.43 3.65
N LYS A 245 -12.72 14.26 4.61
CA LYS A 245 -13.38 15.35 5.35
C LYS A 245 -12.60 15.80 6.60
N LEU A 246 -11.35 15.37 6.73
CA LEU A 246 -10.44 15.84 7.77
C LEU A 246 -9.93 17.24 7.40
N LEU A 247 -10.18 18.21 8.26
CA LEU A 247 -9.69 19.57 8.11
C LEU A 247 -8.27 19.71 8.66
N ALA A 248 -7.48 20.57 8.03
CA ALA A 248 -6.11 20.85 8.42
C ALA A 248 -6.07 21.86 9.59
N SER A 249 -5.69 21.42 10.79
CA SER A 249 -5.51 22.31 11.96
C SER A 249 -4.14 22.97 11.97
N LYS A 250 -4.12 24.30 12.11
CA LYS A 250 -2.88 25.05 12.28
C LYS A 250 -2.21 24.77 13.62
N SER A 251 -2.99 24.62 14.70
CA SER A 251 -2.45 24.32 16.03
C SER A 251 -1.63 23.03 16.01
N VAL A 252 -2.19 21.98 15.40
CA VAL A 252 -1.55 20.66 15.27
C VAL A 252 -0.33 20.73 14.38
N TYR A 253 -0.42 21.42 13.23
CA TYR A 253 0.73 21.63 12.36
C TYR A 253 1.88 22.32 13.10
N ASN A 254 1.59 23.37 13.87
CA ASN A 254 2.60 24.11 14.63
C ASN A 254 3.24 23.23 15.71
N GLU A 255 2.45 22.41 16.40
CA GLU A 255 2.97 21.47 17.42
C GLU A 255 3.91 20.44 16.80
N LEU A 256 3.46 19.76 15.74
CA LEU A 256 4.26 18.81 14.97
C LEU A 256 5.54 19.48 14.44
N LEU A 257 5.44 20.70 13.89
CA LEU A 257 6.58 21.43 13.33
C LEU A 257 7.58 21.81 14.41
N ASN A 258 7.12 22.29 15.56
CA ASN A 258 7.99 22.67 16.68
C ASN A 258 8.74 21.46 17.23
N LYS A 259 8.05 20.32 17.37
CA LYS A 259 8.66 19.07 17.87
C LYS A 259 9.64 18.45 16.89
N THR A 260 9.36 18.53 15.58
CA THR A 260 10.24 18.00 14.53
C THR A 260 11.42 18.91 14.17
N LYS A 261 11.36 20.22 14.50
CA LYS A 261 12.48 21.16 14.32
C LYS A 261 13.54 21.08 15.43
N ASN A 262 13.17 20.62 16.63
CA ASN A 262 14.11 20.48 17.73
C ASN A 262 15.15 19.40 17.39
N THR A 263 16.42 19.80 17.30
CA THR A 263 17.55 18.94 16.92
C THR A 263 18.05 18.03 18.04
N GLN A 264 17.52 18.18 19.26
CA GLN A 264 17.78 17.25 20.35
C GLN A 264 16.99 15.96 20.10
N LYS A 265 17.71 14.89 19.73
CA LYS A 265 17.16 13.54 19.52
C LYS A 265 16.72 12.94 20.86
N GLU A 266 15.56 13.34 21.36
CA GLU A 266 14.84 12.55 22.34
C GLU A 266 14.14 11.39 21.62
N GLY A 267 14.19 10.17 22.16
CA GLY A 267 13.66 8.97 21.49
C GLY A 267 12.19 9.10 21.06
N LYS A 268 11.38 9.96 21.70
CA LYS A 268 9.98 10.20 21.31
C LYS A 268 9.81 11.11 20.08
N THR A 269 10.85 11.81 19.63
CA THR A 269 10.78 12.77 18.51
C THR A 269 10.39 12.10 17.19
N ILE A 270 10.80 10.84 16.96
CA ILE A 270 10.43 10.10 15.75
C ILE A 270 8.91 9.91 15.61
N LEU A 271 8.18 9.79 16.72
CA LEU A 271 6.71 9.71 16.67
C LEU A 271 6.10 11.00 16.10
N PHE A 272 6.65 12.17 16.47
CA PHE A 272 6.23 13.45 15.90
C PHE A 272 6.62 13.58 14.42
N HIS A 273 7.76 13.03 14.00
CA HIS A 273 8.12 12.95 12.59
C HIS A 273 7.14 12.08 11.78
N LEU A 274 6.71 10.92 12.31
CA LEU A 274 5.67 10.08 11.72
C LEU A 274 4.30 10.78 11.67
N GLY A 275 3.96 11.52 12.74
CA GLY A 275 2.77 12.36 12.79
C GLY A 275 2.81 13.45 11.71
N MET A 276 3.94 14.15 11.56
CA MET A 276 4.13 15.18 10.54
C MET A 276 4.03 14.60 9.12
N TYR A 277 4.68 13.46 8.87
CA TYR A 277 4.57 12.75 7.59
C TYR A 277 3.09 12.51 7.22
N SER A 278 2.31 11.98 8.16
CA SER A 278 0.88 11.71 7.96
C SER A 278 0.10 13.00 7.69
N TYR A 279 0.37 14.05 8.48
CA TYR A 279 -0.25 15.35 8.33
C TYR A 279 -0.02 15.92 6.93
N THR A 280 1.22 15.93 6.45
CA THR A 280 1.57 16.47 5.12
C THR A 280 0.98 15.68 3.97
N LEU A 281 0.83 14.36 4.15
CA LEU A 281 0.27 13.49 3.12
C LEU A 281 -1.25 13.68 3.01
N LEU A 282 -1.93 13.84 4.15
CA LEU A 282 -3.37 14.10 4.21
C LEU A 282 -3.72 15.53 3.82
N HIS A 283 -2.83 16.50 4.05
CA HIS A 283 -3.07 17.93 3.82
C HIS A 283 -2.01 18.53 2.90
N ARG A 284 -2.26 18.49 1.58
CA ARG A 284 -1.32 18.98 0.55
C ARG A 284 -0.90 20.45 0.73
N ASN A 285 -1.77 21.28 1.31
CA ASN A 285 -1.49 22.68 1.60
C ASN A 285 -1.68 22.93 3.11
N PRO A 286 -0.60 23.14 3.89
CA PRO A 286 -0.73 23.47 5.30
C PRO A 286 -1.45 24.83 5.44
N PRO A 287 -2.25 25.02 6.50
CA PRO A 287 -3.07 26.21 6.66
C PRO A 287 -2.21 27.49 6.72
N ILE A 288 -2.54 28.45 5.84
CA ILE A 288 -2.00 29.81 5.84
C ILE A 288 -2.90 30.62 6.79
N SER A 289 -2.44 30.83 8.02
CA SER A 289 -3.15 31.61 9.05
C SER A 289 -2.15 32.28 9.98
N GLU A 290 -2.51 33.46 10.51
CA GLU A 290 -1.73 34.24 11.49
C GLU A 290 -1.69 33.61 12.91
N PHE A 291 -2.30 32.43 13.08
CA PHE A 291 -2.38 31.74 14.37
C PHE A 291 -1.07 31.01 14.73
N ASN A 292 -0.28 31.59 15.62
CA ASN A 292 1.04 31.09 16.05
C ASN A 292 1.03 30.24 17.34
N LYS A 293 -0.14 29.92 17.90
CA LYS A 293 -0.25 29.10 19.12
C LYS A 293 -0.31 27.60 18.77
N SER A 294 0.07 26.74 19.73
CA SER A 294 0.08 25.26 19.60
C SER A 294 -0.39 24.60 20.90
N GLY A 295 -0.91 23.36 20.80
CA GLY A 295 -1.44 22.56 21.92
C GLY A 295 -2.98 22.48 21.99
N ASP A 296 -3.49 21.79 23.00
CA ASP A 296 -4.90 21.39 23.14
C ASP A 296 -5.88 22.58 23.20
N ILE A 297 -5.58 23.60 24.02
CA ILE A 297 -6.44 24.79 24.16
C ILE A 297 -6.56 25.54 22.81
N PRO A 298 -5.45 25.89 22.14
CA PRO A 298 -5.50 26.45 20.78
C PRO A 298 -6.27 25.62 19.75
N LEU A 299 -6.20 24.27 19.81
CA LEU A 299 -6.94 23.39 18.91
C LEU A 299 -8.46 23.47 19.17
N ILE A 300 -8.87 23.49 20.44
CA ILE A 300 -10.30 23.64 20.80
C ILE A 300 -10.83 25.03 20.40
N GLU A 301 -10.04 26.10 20.58
CA GLU A 301 -10.39 27.44 20.10
C GLU A 301 -10.55 27.49 18.57
N GLU A 302 -9.64 26.85 17.84
CA GLU A 302 -9.70 26.71 16.38
C GLU A 302 -10.96 25.94 15.97
N ALA A 303 -11.24 24.80 16.61
CA ALA A 303 -12.43 23.99 16.34
C ALA A 303 -13.72 24.78 16.57
N LYS A 304 -13.82 25.53 17.67
CA LYS A 304 -14.98 26.38 17.95
C LYS A 304 -15.19 27.43 16.88
N LYS A 305 -14.13 28.16 16.51
CA LYS A 305 -14.19 29.17 15.43
C LYS A 305 -14.64 28.56 14.11
N ILE A 306 -14.14 27.39 13.73
CA ILE A 306 -14.56 26.71 12.51
C ILE A 306 -16.05 26.34 12.61
N LYS A 307 -16.47 25.71 13.72
CA LYS A 307 -17.85 25.29 13.93
C LYS A 307 -18.85 26.45 13.85
N ASP A 308 -18.48 27.63 14.35
CA ASP A 308 -19.30 28.85 14.29
C ASP A 308 -19.47 29.38 12.85
N ASN A 309 -18.58 29.01 11.92
CA ASN A 309 -18.59 29.45 10.52
C ASN A 309 -19.10 28.40 9.52
N ILE A 310 -19.44 27.18 9.98
CA ILE A 310 -19.98 26.12 9.13
C ILE A 310 -21.34 25.66 9.64
N SER A 311 -22.24 25.33 8.71
CA SER A 311 -23.58 24.83 9.05
C SER A 311 -23.52 23.35 9.48
N GLU A 312 -22.55 22.64 8.93
CA GLU A 312 -22.25 21.24 9.09
C GLU A 312 -21.73 20.95 10.49
N GLN A 313 -21.77 19.67 10.85
CA GLN A 313 -21.23 19.21 12.11
C GLN A 313 -19.71 19.16 12.05
N LEU A 314 -19.05 19.63 13.12
CA LEU A 314 -17.61 19.46 13.34
C LEU A 314 -17.39 18.48 14.49
N VAL A 315 -16.50 17.51 14.29
CA VAL A 315 -16.14 16.51 15.30
C VAL A 315 -14.64 16.49 15.51
N LEU A 316 -14.20 16.65 16.76
CA LEU A 316 -12.81 16.49 17.16
C LEU A 316 -12.50 15.03 17.50
N ILE A 317 -11.50 14.44 16.86
CA ILE A 317 -10.96 13.13 17.19
C ILE A 317 -9.74 13.33 18.08
N THR A 318 -9.74 12.74 19.27
CA THR A 318 -8.62 12.87 20.21
C THR A 318 -8.38 11.56 20.95
N ALA A 319 -7.12 11.27 21.26
CA ALA A 319 -6.76 10.20 22.17
C ALA A 319 -6.44 10.72 23.59
N ASP A 320 -6.70 12.00 23.85
CA ASP A 320 -6.59 12.65 25.16
C ASP A 320 -7.97 12.83 25.79
N ARG A 321 -8.14 12.23 26.97
CA ARG A 321 -9.39 12.27 27.72
C ARG A 321 -9.72 13.69 28.19
N GLN A 322 -8.73 14.44 28.66
CA GLN A 322 -8.91 15.80 29.15
C GLN A 322 -9.31 16.73 28.00
N GLU A 323 -8.66 16.59 26.85
CA GLU A 323 -9.02 17.35 25.65
C GLU A 323 -10.47 17.08 25.23
N SER A 324 -10.89 15.81 25.22
CA SER A 324 -12.27 15.44 24.93
C SER A 324 -13.29 16.11 25.86
N TYR A 325 -12.99 16.20 27.17
CA TYR A 325 -13.85 16.88 28.15
C TYR A 325 -13.91 18.40 27.94
N VAL A 326 -12.76 19.03 27.66
CA VAL A 326 -12.70 20.49 27.44
C VAL A 326 -13.40 20.86 26.13
N ALA A 327 -13.29 20.04 25.09
CA ALA A 327 -14.01 20.23 23.82
C ALA A 327 -15.53 20.21 24.04
N GLY A 328 -16.03 19.21 24.78
CA GLY A 328 -17.45 19.12 25.13
C GLY A 328 -17.97 20.33 25.90
N SER A 329 -17.18 20.83 26.86
CA SER A 329 -17.49 22.05 27.63
C SER A 329 -17.56 23.30 26.75
N ASN A 330 -16.86 23.30 25.61
CA ASN A 330 -16.88 24.37 24.61
C ASN A 330 -17.87 24.12 23.46
N LYS A 331 -18.81 23.17 23.63
CA LYS A 331 -19.83 22.79 22.63
C LYS A 331 -19.25 22.22 21.32
N VAL A 332 -18.01 21.74 21.35
CA VAL A 332 -17.40 21.00 20.23
C VAL A 332 -17.63 19.51 20.50
N LYS A 333 -18.26 18.81 19.54
CA LYS A 333 -18.43 17.35 19.64
C LYS A 333 -17.06 16.68 19.52
N SER A 334 -16.83 15.63 20.30
CA SER A 334 -15.57 14.88 20.27
C SER A 334 -15.79 13.37 20.27
N ILE A 335 -14.85 12.65 19.68
CA ILE A 335 -14.70 11.19 19.74
C ILE A 335 -13.40 10.92 20.50
N PHE A 336 -13.51 10.29 21.66
CA PHE A 336 -12.37 9.92 22.49
C PHE A 336 -11.92 8.49 22.16
N LEU A 337 -10.74 8.36 21.57
CA LEU A 337 -10.13 7.09 21.20
C LEU A 337 -9.51 6.43 22.45
N ASN A 338 -10.11 5.35 22.93
CA ASN A 338 -9.72 4.74 24.21
C ASN A 338 -9.58 3.22 24.14
N THR A 339 -10.55 2.54 23.53
CA THR A 339 -10.67 1.09 23.66
C THR A 339 -10.01 0.39 22.48
N LEU A 340 -8.85 -0.25 22.69
CA LEU A 340 -8.17 -1.01 21.64
C LEU A 340 -8.75 -2.41 21.47
N LYS A 341 -8.87 -2.85 20.21
CA LYS A 341 -9.26 -4.20 19.78
C LYS A 341 -8.33 -4.69 18.68
N ASP A 342 -8.20 -6.00 18.53
CA ASP A 342 -7.48 -6.60 17.42
C ASP A 342 -8.21 -6.36 16.10
N GLY A 343 -7.45 -6.17 15.03
CA GLY A 343 -7.98 -5.90 13.70
C GLY A 343 -7.10 -6.46 12.59
N LYS A 344 -7.59 -6.34 11.35
CA LYS A 344 -6.78 -6.58 10.15
C LYS A 344 -6.05 -5.27 9.81
N GLY A 345 -4.73 -5.29 9.97
CA GLY A 345 -3.84 -4.15 9.70
C GLY A 345 -3.20 -4.20 8.32
N ASP A 346 -2.50 -3.11 7.99
CA ASP A 346 -1.67 -2.96 6.80
C ASP A 346 -0.21 -3.33 7.16
N ILE A 347 0.27 -4.45 6.64
CA ILE A 347 1.63 -4.95 6.92
C ILE A 347 2.72 -4.00 6.43
N GLY A 348 2.50 -3.32 5.31
CA GLY A 348 3.43 -2.35 4.77
C GLY A 348 3.55 -1.09 5.61
N GLU A 349 2.43 -0.57 6.15
CA GLU A 349 2.47 0.54 7.12
C GLU A 349 3.14 0.09 8.44
N LEU A 350 2.94 -1.17 8.86
CA LEU A 350 3.62 -1.72 10.04
C LEU A 350 5.14 -1.75 9.82
N LEU A 351 5.60 -2.35 8.71
CA LEU A 351 7.02 -2.43 8.36
C LEU A 351 7.63 -1.03 8.18
N PHE A 352 6.91 -0.12 7.51
CA PHE A 352 7.34 1.28 7.34
C PHE A 352 7.49 2.00 8.68
N CYS A 353 6.57 1.80 9.64
CA CYS A 353 6.71 2.40 10.96
C CYS A 353 7.89 1.77 11.72
N LEU A 354 7.98 0.45 11.76
CA LEU A 354 9.00 -0.28 12.53
C LEU A 354 10.44 0.01 12.10
N THR A 355 10.66 0.39 10.83
CA THR A 355 12.01 0.72 10.33
C THR A 355 12.69 1.83 11.14
N TYR A 356 11.92 2.76 11.72
CA TYR A 356 12.46 3.86 12.51
C TYR A 356 12.56 3.54 14.01
N ARG A 357 12.39 2.28 14.45
CA ARG A 357 12.57 1.87 15.86
C ARG A 357 13.95 2.24 16.38
N SER A 358 14.98 2.12 15.54
CA SER A 358 16.36 2.50 15.89
C SER A 358 16.51 3.98 16.32
N GLU A 359 15.65 4.87 15.82
CA GLU A 359 15.61 6.29 16.20
C GLU A 359 14.82 6.54 17.50
N TYR A 360 14.02 5.56 17.94
CA TYR A 360 13.27 5.59 19.20
C TYR A 360 14.06 5.01 20.37
N THR A 361 14.87 3.98 20.13
CA THR A 361 15.63 3.24 21.15
C THR A 361 16.94 3.93 21.54
N ASP A 362 17.42 3.66 22.76
CA ASP A 362 18.71 4.16 23.26
C ASP A 362 19.86 3.81 22.28
N PRO A 363 20.72 4.78 21.91
CA PRO A 363 21.91 4.53 21.08
C PRO A 363 22.83 3.41 21.58
N HIS A 364 22.79 3.04 22.85
CA HIS A 364 23.60 1.97 23.43
C HIS A 364 22.94 0.58 23.39
N ASP A 365 21.67 0.46 23.01
CA ASP A 365 20.96 -0.83 22.87
C ASP A 365 21.14 -1.41 21.45
N ASN A 366 22.33 -1.96 21.17
CA ASN A 366 22.69 -2.46 19.84
C ASN A 366 21.92 -3.72 19.40
N ALA A 367 21.21 -4.40 20.30
CA ALA A 367 20.49 -5.64 20.02
C ALA A 367 19.07 -5.44 19.45
N LYS A 368 18.56 -4.20 19.38
CA LYS A 368 17.11 -3.93 19.15
C LYS A 368 16.75 -3.05 17.95
N LYS A 369 17.68 -2.85 17.03
CA LYS A 369 17.58 -1.71 16.09
C LYS A 369 17.13 -2.07 14.68
N GLU A 370 17.31 -3.30 14.24
CA GLU A 370 17.22 -3.62 12.83
C GLU A 370 15.90 -4.34 12.51
N LEU A 371 15.21 -3.87 11.49
CA LEU A 371 14.02 -4.52 10.96
C LEU A 371 14.45 -5.45 9.82
N SER A 372 14.10 -6.72 9.92
CA SER A 372 14.33 -7.69 8.84
C SER A 372 13.15 -8.63 8.67
N ILE A 373 13.11 -9.26 7.50
CA ILE A 373 12.16 -10.33 7.17
C ILE A 373 12.97 -11.61 7.00
N GLU A 374 12.62 -12.62 7.78
CA GLU A 374 13.12 -13.97 7.59
C GLU A 374 12.14 -14.81 6.78
N LEU A 375 12.68 -15.65 5.91
CA LEU A 375 11.95 -16.69 5.23
C LEU A 375 12.50 -18.04 5.69
N ASN A 376 11.62 -18.87 6.27
CA ASN A 376 11.98 -20.20 6.78
C ASN A 376 13.19 -20.21 7.75
N GLY A 377 13.39 -19.11 8.50
CA GLY A 377 14.49 -18.95 9.46
C GLY A 377 15.79 -18.37 8.90
N GLU A 378 15.80 -17.92 7.65
CA GLU A 378 16.94 -17.22 7.04
C GLU A 378 16.60 -15.76 6.74
N GLU A 379 17.45 -14.83 7.20
CA GLU A 379 17.29 -13.40 6.89
C GLU A 379 17.36 -13.16 5.37
N THR A 380 16.23 -12.77 4.80
CA THR A 380 16.07 -12.60 3.35
C THR A 380 16.15 -11.14 2.95
N VAL A 381 15.61 -10.25 3.78
CA VAL A 381 15.56 -8.81 3.52
C VAL A 381 15.80 -8.02 4.81
N LYS A 382 16.56 -6.95 4.71
CA LYS A 382 16.70 -5.93 5.74
C LYS A 382 16.05 -4.62 5.31
N ILE A 383 15.27 -4.00 6.19
CA ILE A 383 14.53 -2.76 5.93
C ILE A 383 15.13 -1.65 6.79
N LEU A 384 15.51 -0.56 6.16
CA LEU A 384 16.23 0.56 6.77
C LEU A 384 15.47 1.87 6.60
N PRO A 385 15.60 2.81 7.55
CA PRO A 385 15.12 4.17 7.40
C PRO A 385 15.64 4.80 6.11
N TYR A 386 14.74 5.46 5.40
CA TYR A 386 15.07 6.32 4.27
C TYR A 386 14.09 7.48 4.26
N GLN A 387 14.54 8.68 3.87
CA GLN A 387 13.75 9.89 3.62
C GLN A 387 12.26 9.83 4.05
N LEU A 388 11.98 10.00 5.35
CA LEU A 388 10.64 9.81 5.92
C LEU A 388 9.56 10.65 5.21
N HIS A 389 9.90 11.87 4.79
CA HIS A 389 9.00 12.76 4.08
C HIS A 389 8.54 12.23 2.71
N GLU A 390 9.31 11.33 2.07
CA GLU A 390 8.90 10.66 0.84
C GLU A 390 8.04 9.40 1.11
N GLY A 391 7.92 8.97 2.36
CA GLY A 391 7.19 7.76 2.73
C GLY A 391 7.81 6.49 2.18
N LYS A 392 9.14 6.45 2.06
CA LYS A 392 9.89 5.32 1.52
C LYS A 392 10.83 4.72 2.58
N SER A 393 11.10 3.43 2.47
CA SER A 393 12.14 2.73 3.20
C SER A 393 13.17 2.18 2.22
N LYS A 394 14.43 2.11 2.67
CA LYS A 394 15.50 1.47 1.92
C LYS A 394 15.45 -0.02 2.23
N VAL A 395 15.26 -0.84 1.21
CA VAL A 395 15.21 -2.30 1.30
C VAL A 395 16.52 -2.86 0.78
N VAL A 396 17.17 -3.70 1.57
CA VAL A 396 18.41 -4.41 1.22
C VAL A 396 18.10 -5.90 1.16
N THR A 397 18.06 -6.44 -0.05
CA THR A 397 17.88 -7.87 -0.31
C THR A 397 19.17 -8.62 0.00
N LYS A 398 19.07 -9.68 0.83
CA LYS A 398 20.19 -10.56 1.18
C LYS A 398 20.26 -11.80 0.28
N ASN A 399 19.10 -12.38 -0.03
CA ASN A 399 19.01 -13.50 -0.95
C ASN A 399 18.65 -12.99 -2.36
N LYS A 400 19.61 -13.07 -3.28
CA LYS A 400 19.44 -12.57 -4.66
C LYS A 400 18.44 -13.34 -5.50
N GLU A 401 18.09 -14.58 -5.12
CA GLU A 401 17.04 -15.36 -5.78
C GLU A 401 15.63 -14.88 -5.39
N LEU A 402 15.52 -13.98 -4.41
CA LEU A 402 14.27 -13.43 -3.88
C LEU A 402 14.26 -11.88 -3.88
N ASN A 403 14.96 -11.26 -4.84
CA ASN A 403 15.04 -9.81 -5.01
C ASN A 403 13.76 -9.20 -5.60
N TYR A 404 12.60 -9.57 -5.06
CA TYR A 404 11.32 -9.00 -5.46
C TYR A 404 11.19 -7.53 -5.12
N ALA A 405 11.97 -7.02 -4.17
CA ALA A 405 12.02 -5.59 -3.87
C ALA A 405 12.41 -4.78 -5.12
N LYS A 406 13.38 -5.27 -5.90
CA LYS A 406 13.82 -4.61 -7.14
C LYS A 406 12.78 -4.72 -8.26
N VAL A 407 12.11 -5.87 -8.34
CA VAL A 407 10.99 -6.08 -9.27
C VAL A 407 9.88 -5.06 -8.98
N ILE A 408 9.45 -4.92 -7.73
CA ILE A 408 8.40 -3.98 -7.31
C ILE A 408 8.82 -2.53 -7.60
N GLU A 409 10.07 -2.15 -7.28
CA GLU A 409 10.59 -0.82 -7.60
C GLU A 409 10.48 -0.50 -9.11
N LYS A 410 10.83 -1.46 -9.97
CA LYS A 410 10.70 -1.31 -11.43
C LYS A 410 9.25 -1.26 -11.90
N LEU A 411 8.35 -2.04 -11.31
CA LEU A 411 6.92 -1.94 -11.60
C LEU A 411 6.36 -0.56 -11.25
N TYR A 412 6.81 0.05 -10.15
CA TYR A 412 6.42 1.43 -9.82
C TYR A 412 6.86 2.45 -10.86
N GLU A 413 8.03 2.29 -11.51
CA GLU A 413 8.46 3.17 -12.61
C GLU A 413 7.52 3.11 -13.82
N ILE A 414 6.74 2.03 -13.97
CA ILE A 414 5.74 1.86 -15.02
C ILE A 414 4.39 2.45 -14.59
N VAL A 415 4.01 2.25 -13.33
CA VAL A 415 2.70 2.67 -12.78
C VAL A 415 2.66 4.16 -12.40
N LYS A 416 3.77 4.77 -11.93
CA LYS A 416 3.82 6.17 -11.49
C LYS A 416 3.76 7.22 -12.61
N ASN A 417 3.89 6.81 -13.88
CA ASN A 417 3.71 7.70 -15.03
C ASN A 417 2.22 7.81 -15.44
N GLN A 418 1.29 7.79 -14.47
CA GLN A 418 -0.15 7.86 -14.65
C GLN A 418 -0.71 9.24 -14.32
#